data_AF-A0A432HNK3-F1
#
_entry.id   AF-A0A432HNK3-F1
#
_cell.length_a   1.000
_cell.length_b   1.000
_cell.length_c   1.000
_cell.angle_alpha   90.00
_cell.angle_beta   90.00
_cell.angle_gamma   90.00
#
_symmetry.space_group_name_H-M   'P 1'
#
loop_
_entity.id
_entity.type
_entity.pdbx_description
1 polymer ?
#
loop_
_entity_poly.entity_id
_entity_poly.type
_entity_poly.pdbx_seq_one_letter_code
_entity_poly.pdbx_strand_id
1 'polypeptide(L)' 'MAGSTDTITVRVNVDIAVGALKTIVDTAKKRVGPDDQGHYHVDTADKVGEMISRFLLENNFEEYVHHPEHFSG' A
#
# COMPACT_ATOMS: atom_id res chain seq x y z
N MET A 1 2.79 -17.99 -18.04
CA MET A 1 2.30 -18.73 -16.87
C MET A 1 2.38 -17.78 -15.68
N ALA A 2 1.26 -17.22 -15.24
CA ALA A 2 1.23 -16.40 -14.03
C ALA A 2 1.19 -17.38 -12.85
N GLY A 3 2.34 -17.61 -12.20
CA GLY A 3 2.34 -18.25 -10.89
C GLY A 3 1.58 -17.31 -9.96
N SER A 4 0.46 -17.76 -9.42
CA SER A 4 -0.26 -17.04 -8.37
C SER A 4 0.65 -16.98 -7.16
N THR A 5 1.32 -15.84 -6.93
CA THR A 5 2.03 -15.60 -5.68
C THR A 5 1.01 -15.67 -4.55
N ASP A 6 1.10 -16.72 -3.72
CA ASP A 6 0.23 -16.86 -2.55
C ASP A 6 0.55 -15.72 -1.58
N THR A 7 -0.43 -14.84 -1.38
CA THR A 7 -0.30 -13.67 -0.50
C THR A 7 -1.26 -13.80 0.67
N ILE A 8 -0.81 -13.33 1.84
CA ILE A 8 -1.64 -13.21 3.04
C ILE A 8 -1.73 -11.74 3.44
N THR A 9 -2.88 -11.35 4.00
CA THR A 9 -3.03 -10.01 4.60
C THR A 9 -2.47 -10.02 6.01
N VAL A 10 -1.53 -9.12 6.29
CA VAL A 10 -0.93 -8.95 7.61
C VAL A 10 -1.30 -7.58 8.19
N ARG A 11 -1.48 -7.51 9.51
CA ARG A 11 -1.71 -6.25 10.23
C ARG A 11 -0.42 -5.84 10.91
N VAL A 12 0.21 -4.80 10.39
CA VAL A 12 1.46 -4.24 10.90
C VAL A 12 1.39 -2.72 10.89
N ASN A 13 2.11 -2.08 11.81
CA ASN A 13 2.34 -0.64 11.76
C ASN A 13 3.61 -0.39 10.95
N VAL A 14 3.53 0.57 10.02
CA VAL A 14 4.67 0.97 9.18
C VAL A 14 4.75 2.48 9.15
N ASP A 15 5.97 2.99 9.13
CA ASP A 15 6.21 4.41 8.93
C ASP A 15 6.40 4.69 7.45
N ILE A 16 5.65 5.67 6.95
CA ILE A 16 5.76 6.15 5.57
C ILE A 16 5.96 7.67 5.57
N ALA A 17 6.50 8.19 4.48
CA ALA A 17 6.60 9.63 4.29
C ALA A 17 5.20 10.26 4.28
N VAL A 18 5.01 11.38 5.00
CA VAL A 18 3.75 12.15 5.01
C VAL A 18 3.32 12.55 3.60
N GLY A 19 4.28 12.85 2.72
CA GLY A 19 4.03 13.14 1.31
C GLY A 19 3.38 11.98 0.56
N ALA A 20 3.78 10.75 0.83
CA ALA A 20 3.19 9.56 0.22
C ALA A 20 1.71 9.42 0.58
N LEU A 21 1.37 9.57 1.87
CA LEU A 21 -0.02 9.53 2.31
C LEU A 21 -0.89 10.59 1.61
N LYS A 22 -0.40 11.83 1.51
CA LYS A 22 -1.11 12.91 0.79
C LYS A 22 -1.34 12.55 -0.67
N THR A 23 -0.31 12.07 -1.35
CA THR A 23 -0.42 11.66 -2.77
C THR A 23 -1.41 10.51 -2.98
N ILE A 24 -1.43 9.52 -2.08
CA ILE A 24 -2.37 8.40 -2.13
C ILE A 24 -3.81 8.91 -2.00
N VAL A 25 -4.09 9.73 -0.99
CA VAL A 25 -5.42 10.30 -0.75
C VAL A 25 -5.88 11.17 -1.93
N ASP A 26 -5.01 12.05 -2.43
CA ASP A 26 -5.34 12.92 -3.57
C ASP A 26 -5.63 12.12 -4.83
N THR A 27 -4.85 11.07 -5.09
CA THR A 27 -5.06 10.19 -6.25
C THR A 27 -6.35 9.39 -6.10
N ALA A 28 -6.65 8.90 -4.89
CA ALA A 28 -7.88 8.16 -4.61
C ALA A 28 -9.12 9.05 -4.78
N LYS A 29 -9.10 10.28 -4.22
CA LYS A 29 -10.18 11.26 -4.38
C LYS A 29 -10.46 11.58 -5.85
N LYS A 30 -9.40 11.79 -6.65
CA LYS A 30 -9.53 12.03 -8.09
C LYS A 30 -10.16 10.87 -8.86
N ARG A 31 -9.95 9.62 -8.40
CA ARG A 31 -10.49 8.42 -9.06
C ARG A 31 -11.94 8.12 -8.68
N VAL A 32 -12.31 8.29 -7.41
CA VAL A 32 -13.69 8.02 -6.96
C VAL A 32 -14.64 9.11 -7.46
N GLY A 33 -14.16 10.36 -7.51
CA GLY A 33 -15.02 11.52 -7.73
C GLY A 33 -15.82 11.87 -6.47
N PRO A 34 -16.41 13.07 -6.42
CA PRO A 34 -17.34 13.43 -5.35
C PRO A 34 -18.67 12.69 -5.50
N ASP A 35 -19.35 12.43 -4.38
CA ASP A 35 -20.73 11.96 -4.37
C ASP A 35 -21.73 13.07 -4.74
N ASP A 36 -23.02 12.74 -4.74
CA ASP A 36 -24.11 13.66 -5.08
C ASP A 36 -24.19 14.90 -4.15
N GLN A 37 -23.49 14.88 -3.01
CA GLN A 37 -23.39 15.98 -2.05
C GLN A 37 -22.05 16.72 -2.09
N GLY A 38 -21.12 16.31 -2.98
CA GLY A 38 -19.79 16.92 -3.10
C GLY A 38 -18.75 16.34 -2.15
N HIS A 39 -19.07 15.30 -1.38
CA HIS A 39 -18.13 14.67 -0.45
C HIS A 39 -17.33 13.56 -1.13
N TYR A 40 -16.11 13.35 -0.64
CA TYR A 40 -15.26 12.25 -1.08
C TYR A 40 -15.26 11.14 -0.04
N HIS A 41 -15.77 9.96 -0.40
CA HIS A 41 -15.67 8.78 0.44
C HIS A 41 -14.48 7.92 0.00
N VAL A 42 -13.39 8.01 0.76
CA VAL A 42 -12.16 7.25 0.49
C VAL A 42 -11.75 6.53 1.76
N ASP A 43 -11.76 5.19 1.72
CA ASP A 43 -11.08 4.40 2.74
C ASP A 43 -9.57 4.55 2.55
N THR A 44 -8.98 5.43 3.36
CA THR A 44 -7.56 5.75 3.26
C THR A 44 -6.70 4.59 3.76
N ALA A 45 -7.16 3.84 4.76
CA ALA A 45 -6.40 2.71 5.31
C ALA A 45 -6.28 1.60 4.27
N ASP A 46 -7.38 1.25 3.60
CA ASP A 46 -7.39 0.26 2.54
C ASP A 46 -6.52 0.69 1.36
N LYS A 47 -6.58 1.97 0.95
CA LYS A 47 -5.76 2.47 -0.16
C LYS A 47 -4.27 2.48 0.16
N VAL A 48 -3.90 2.83 1.40
CA VAL A 48 -2.50 2.75 1.84
C VAL A 48 -2.03 1.30 1.85
N GLY A 49 -2.83 0.38 2.39
CA GLY A 49 -2.53 -1.05 2.40
C GLY A 49 -2.37 -1.64 0.99
N GLU A 50 -3.25 -1.26 0.06
CA GLU A 50 -3.17 -1.64 -1.36
C GLU A 50 -1.87 -1.15 -2.00
N MET A 51 -1.49 0.11 -1.77
CA MET A 51 -0.29 0.70 -2.35
C MET A 51 1.00 0.10 -1.79
N ILE A 52 1.05 -0.17 -0.49
CA ILE A 52 2.20 -0.85 0.13
C ILE A 52 2.29 -2.28 -0.40
N SER A 53 1.18 -3.02 -0.44
CA SER A 53 1.18 -4.41 -0.93
C SER A 53 1.70 -4.51 -2.36
N ARG A 54 1.28 -3.58 -3.25
CA ARG A 54 1.81 -3.51 -4.61
C ARG A 54 3.30 -3.21 -4.65
N PHE A 55 3.76 -2.23 -3.86
CA PHE A 55 5.17 -1.90 -3.78
C PHE A 55 6.02 -3.11 -3.35
N LEU A 56 5.57 -3.88 -2.35
CA LEU A 56 6.29 -5.07 -1.87
C LEU A 56 6.39 -6.17 -2.93
N LEU A 57 5.33 -6.38 -3.72
CA LEU A 57 5.34 -7.35 -4.83
C LEU A 57 6.23 -6.89 -5.99
N GLU A 58 6.17 -5.60 -6.35
CA GLU A 58 6.95 -5.03 -7.44
C GLU A 58 8.46 -4.98 -7.14
N ASN A 59 8.84 -4.84 -5.87
CA ASN A 59 10.24 -4.71 -5.44
C ASN A 59 10.82 -6.01 -4.84
N ASN A 60 10.15 -7.14 -5.06
CA ASN A 60 10.58 -8.47 -4.59
C ASN A 60 10.92 -8.51 -3.08
N PHE A 61 9.98 -8.10 -2.24
CA PHE A 61 10.19 -8.09 -0.79
C PHE A 61 10.51 -9.48 -0.21
N GLU A 62 10.06 -10.57 -0.85
CA GLU A 62 10.44 -11.94 -0.49
C GLU A 62 11.95 -12.14 -0.55
N GLU A 63 12.61 -11.67 -1.61
CA GLU A 63 14.08 -11.70 -1.70
C GLU A 63 14.73 -10.77 -0.68
N TYR A 64 14.14 -9.59 -0.43
CA TYR A 64 14.65 -8.66 0.57
C TYR A 64 14.75 -9.30 1.98
N VAL A 65 13.77 -10.11 2.38
CA VAL A 65 13.78 -10.75 3.72
C VAL A 65 14.68 -11.98 3.82
N HIS A 66 15.18 -12.52 2.70
CA HIS A 66 16.15 -13.63 2.74
C HIS A 66 17.56 -13.20 3.16
N HIS A 67 17.81 -11.89 3.28
CA HIS A 67 19.10 -11.28 3.61
C HIS A 67 19.17 -10.94 5.11
N PRO A 68 19.90 -11.71 5.93
CA PRO A 68 19.94 -11.54 7.39
C PRO A 68 20.41 -10.15 7.84
N GLU A 69 21.24 -9.49 7.04
CA GLU A 69 21.76 -8.14 7.27
C GLU A 69 20.69 -7.05 7.31
N HIS A 70 19.49 -7.31 6.78
CA HIS A 70 18.37 -6.35 6.82
C HIS A 70 17.62 -6.37 8.16
N PHE A 71 17.86 -7.36 9.01
CA PHE A 71 17.23 -7.44 10.32
C PHE A 71 18.06 -6.66 11.34
N SER A 72 17.44 -5.65 11.96
CA SER A 72 17.99 -5.01 13.17
C SER A 72 17.47 -5.76 14.39
N GLY A 73 18.38 -6.22 15.23
CA GLY A 73 18.10 -6.89 16.52
C GLY A 73 18.12 -5.94 17.70
#